data_AF-A0A9W7WKG3-F1
#
_entry.id   AF-A0A9W7WKG3-F1
#
_cell.length_a   1.000
_cell.length_b   1.000
_cell.length_c   1.000
_cell.angle_alpha   90.00
_cell.angle_beta   90.00
_cell.angle_gamma   90.00
#
_symmetry.space_group_name_H-M   'P 1'
#
loop_
_entity.id
_entity.type
_entity.pdbx_description
1 polymer ?
#
loop_
_entity_poly.entity_id
_entity_poly.type
_entity_poly.pdbx_seq_one_letter_code
_entity_poly.pdbx_strand_id
1 'polypeptide(L)'
;MESSSSLKNRSEGDLYPVDLPVLHYSELNTGCEEYLSSVKSDGAMPFTLPHGEKVQVTRKNIGRLPFLREDMSRFILALHTPEDETQVVAVYLQGKWWPIGDVLKTSDKCRHGLVLVESVMERVVLFLLSQVIFGILERPLKDDLYFSTYSLWEHGKILWHNGEAVGFYTIKKRGSLCDGYTGQSYQLPVLDTVFVRSHWRRTGLALQMLEDFCLSQPTEGILGISFPMSTGMYGVCKKYLETHEEERDRLYEVEAPGEWTQRRNVWLNIQLQKLPQDCQRSACGDAEQSPHTFSHETRKPDLEEEGTLQQCGSLVNPKYLSASVKKRPADQIDTKTNCKKAMT
;
A
#
# COMPACT_ATOMS: atom_id res chain seq x y z
N MET A 1 -40.34 6.70 -39.86
CA MET A 1 -40.50 6.36 -38.42
C MET A 1 -39.12 6.39 -37.83
N GLU A 2 -38.67 7.58 -37.47
CA GLU A 2 -37.34 7.81 -36.90
C GLU A 2 -37.47 7.73 -35.38
N SER A 3 -36.69 6.81 -34.81
CA SER A 3 -36.59 6.58 -33.38
C SER A 3 -35.83 7.75 -32.74
N SER A 4 -36.56 8.64 -32.07
CA SER A 4 -36.01 9.68 -31.22
C SER A 4 -35.40 9.05 -29.96
N SER A 5 -34.07 8.97 -29.94
CA SER A 5 -33.29 8.67 -28.75
C SER A 5 -33.42 9.83 -27.76
N SER A 6 -34.15 9.58 -26.67
CA SER A 6 -34.21 10.51 -25.54
C SER A 6 -32.86 10.49 -24.79
N LEU A 7 -31.93 11.33 -25.23
CA LEU A 7 -30.82 11.78 -24.40
C LEU A 7 -31.43 12.57 -23.23
N LYS A 8 -31.66 11.88 -22.10
CA LYS A 8 -31.94 12.55 -20.83
C LYS A 8 -30.70 13.35 -20.45
N ASN A 9 -30.82 14.67 -20.52
CA ASN A 9 -29.90 15.59 -19.84
C ASN A 9 -29.86 15.18 -18.36
N ARG A 10 -28.79 14.48 -17.96
CA ARG A 10 -28.49 14.20 -16.54
C ARG A 10 -28.20 15.54 -15.88
N SER A 11 -28.96 15.87 -14.84
CA SER A 11 -28.69 17.03 -13.99
C SER A 11 -27.30 16.91 -13.36
N GLU A 12 -26.57 18.02 -13.34
CA GLU A 12 -25.22 18.18 -12.78
C GLU A 12 -25.10 17.75 -11.30
N GLY A 13 -26.25 17.54 -10.63
CA GLY A 13 -26.34 17.05 -9.24
C GLY A 13 -26.18 15.53 -9.05
N ASP A 14 -26.12 14.72 -10.11
CA ASP A 14 -26.03 13.26 -10.01
C ASP A 14 -24.62 12.69 -10.28
N LEU A 15 -23.67 13.54 -10.67
CA LEU A 15 -22.32 13.10 -11.06
C LEU A 15 -21.37 13.09 -9.87
N TYR A 16 -20.55 12.05 -9.81
CA TYR A 16 -19.46 11.93 -8.85
C TYR A 16 -18.11 12.24 -9.53
N PRO A 17 -17.03 12.49 -8.78
CA PRO A 17 -15.73 12.82 -9.35
C PRO A 17 -15.22 11.83 -10.39
N VAL A 18 -15.45 10.53 -10.19
CA VAL A 18 -15.05 9.48 -11.14
C VAL A 18 -15.78 9.55 -12.48
N ASP A 19 -16.92 10.23 -12.54
CA ASP A 19 -17.73 10.41 -13.74
C ASP A 19 -17.35 11.69 -14.52
N LEU A 20 -16.45 12.52 -13.98
CA LEU A 20 -16.04 13.77 -14.60
C LEU A 20 -15.04 13.50 -15.75
N PRO A 21 -15.16 14.22 -16.89
CA PRO A 21 -14.38 13.95 -18.10
C PRO A 21 -12.97 14.55 -18.02
N VAL A 22 -12.15 14.10 -17.07
CA VAL A 22 -10.76 14.55 -16.93
C VAL A 22 -9.84 13.64 -17.74
N LEU A 23 -9.21 14.22 -18.76
CA LEU A 23 -8.45 13.46 -19.75
C LEU A 23 -6.95 13.42 -19.40
N HIS A 24 -6.42 14.47 -18.78
CA HIS A 24 -5.00 14.57 -18.47
C HIS A 24 -4.73 14.85 -17.00
N TYR A 25 -3.68 14.22 -16.46
CA TYR A 25 -3.20 14.48 -15.10
C TYR A 25 -2.83 15.94 -14.83
N SER A 26 -2.55 16.71 -15.90
CA SER A 26 -2.29 18.15 -15.78
C SER A 26 -3.49 18.93 -15.26
N GLU A 27 -4.68 18.40 -15.44
CA GLU A 27 -5.93 19.04 -15.04
C GLU A 27 -6.25 18.85 -13.55
N LEU A 28 -5.56 17.95 -12.84
CA LEU A 28 -5.82 17.66 -11.42
C LEU A 28 -5.57 18.88 -10.52
N ASN A 29 -4.55 19.66 -10.84
CA ASN A 29 -4.18 20.83 -10.05
C ASN A 29 -4.76 22.14 -10.61
N THR A 30 -5.53 22.08 -11.70
CA THR A 30 -6.07 23.29 -12.35
C THR A 30 -6.95 24.05 -11.37
N GLY A 31 -6.66 25.34 -11.19
CA GLY A 31 -7.39 26.21 -10.26
C GLY A 31 -7.05 26.00 -8.79
N CYS A 32 -6.19 25.04 -8.41
CA CYS A 32 -5.82 24.83 -7.01
C CYS A 32 -5.06 26.03 -6.41
N GLU A 33 -4.09 26.59 -7.13
CA GLU A 33 -3.32 27.75 -6.65
C GLU A 33 -4.15 29.03 -6.62
N GLU A 34 -5.05 29.21 -7.59
CA GLU A 34 -6.01 30.30 -7.61
C GLU A 34 -6.98 30.19 -6.43
N TYR A 35 -7.50 28.99 -6.18
CA TYR A 35 -8.35 28.71 -5.03
C TYR A 35 -7.61 29.01 -3.72
N LEU A 36 -6.40 28.47 -3.51
CA LEU A 36 -5.58 28.75 -2.32
C LEU A 36 -5.33 30.25 -2.14
N SER A 37 -5.10 30.98 -3.23
CA SER A 37 -4.92 32.43 -3.23
C SER A 37 -6.18 33.17 -2.80
N SER A 38 -7.36 32.69 -3.22
CA SER A 38 -8.67 33.24 -2.88
C SER A 38 -9.10 33.02 -1.43
N VAL A 39 -8.61 31.95 -0.78
CA VAL A 39 -8.83 31.71 0.65
C VAL A 39 -8.11 32.79 1.44
N LYS A 40 -8.88 33.79 1.93
CA LYS A 40 -8.39 34.89 2.76
C LYS A 40 -7.94 34.39 4.13
N SER A 41 -7.23 35.24 4.87
CA SER A 41 -6.78 34.96 6.25
C SER A 41 -7.93 34.58 7.19
N ASP A 42 -9.14 35.11 6.95
CA ASP A 42 -10.34 34.86 7.76
C ASP A 42 -11.10 33.57 7.34
N GLY A 43 -10.60 32.83 6.35
CA GLY A 43 -11.21 31.60 5.82
C GLY A 43 -12.08 31.79 4.57
N ALA A 44 -12.49 30.67 3.99
CA ALA A 44 -13.47 30.57 2.91
C ALA A 44 -14.82 30.11 3.44
N MET A 45 -15.81 29.93 2.56
CA MET A 45 -17.11 29.40 2.94
C MET A 45 -16.97 28.03 3.64
N PRO A 46 -17.66 27.79 4.77
CA PRO A 46 -17.60 26.52 5.47
C PRO A 46 -18.06 25.38 4.56
N PHE A 47 -17.30 24.29 4.57
CA PHE A 47 -17.66 23.08 3.85
C PHE A 47 -18.62 22.24 4.71
N THR A 48 -19.76 21.83 4.15
CA THR A 48 -20.73 21.00 4.88
C THR A 48 -20.54 19.54 4.50
N LEU A 49 -20.24 18.70 5.48
CA LEU A 49 -20.08 17.26 5.32
C LEU A 49 -21.45 16.57 5.11
N PRO A 50 -21.48 15.34 4.55
CA PRO A 50 -22.74 14.63 4.30
C PRO A 50 -23.62 14.40 5.54
N HIS A 51 -23.03 14.37 6.74
CA HIS A 51 -23.75 14.25 8.02
C HIS A 51 -24.17 15.60 8.63
N GLY A 52 -23.99 16.71 7.90
CA GLY A 52 -24.44 18.05 8.29
C GLY A 52 -23.45 18.88 9.12
N GLU A 53 -22.32 18.30 9.54
CA GLU A 53 -21.27 19.04 10.22
C GLU A 53 -20.59 20.03 9.26
N LYS A 54 -20.22 21.21 9.78
CA LYS A 54 -19.55 22.26 9.01
C LYS A 54 -18.09 22.36 9.40
N VAL A 55 -17.22 22.19 8.42
CA VAL A 55 -15.78 22.37 8.54
C VAL A 55 -15.42 23.76 8.04
N GLN A 56 -14.80 24.58 8.89
CA GLN A 56 -14.28 25.87 8.47
C GLN A 56 -13.08 25.67 7.54
N VAL A 57 -13.15 26.24 6.34
CA VAL A 57 -12.07 26.11 5.35
C VAL A 57 -11.11 27.27 5.51
N THR A 58 -9.87 26.97 5.88
CA THR A 58 -8.81 27.95 6.09
C THR A 58 -7.54 27.50 5.39
N ARG A 59 -6.54 28.38 5.23
CA ARG A 59 -5.26 27.95 4.66
C ARG A 59 -4.51 26.94 5.53
N LYS A 60 -4.78 26.91 6.84
CA LYS A 60 -4.06 26.05 7.80
C LYS A 60 -4.49 24.59 7.70
N ASN A 61 -5.77 24.34 7.40
CA ASN A 61 -6.31 22.98 7.29
C ASN A 61 -6.44 22.50 5.84
N ILE A 62 -5.80 23.19 4.87
CA ILE A 62 -5.68 22.69 3.51
C ILE A 62 -4.27 22.14 3.32
N GLY A 63 -4.18 20.83 3.13
CA GLY A 63 -2.95 20.10 2.81
C GLY A 63 -2.80 19.87 1.32
N ARG A 64 -1.57 19.67 0.87
CA ARG A 64 -1.27 19.15 -0.48
C ARG A 64 -0.95 17.67 -0.34
N LEU A 65 -1.72 16.82 -1.02
CA LEU A 65 -1.43 15.40 -1.14
C LEU A 65 -0.69 15.16 -2.46
N PRO A 66 0.62 14.83 -2.44
CA PRO A 66 1.36 14.48 -3.64
C PRO A 66 0.68 13.29 -4.31
N PHE A 67 0.24 13.48 -5.55
CA PHE A 67 -0.52 12.46 -6.27
C PHE A 67 0.40 11.42 -6.89
N LEU A 68 1.58 11.85 -7.36
CA LEU A 68 2.55 11.01 -8.06
C LEU A 68 3.85 10.92 -7.30
N ARG A 69 4.38 9.71 -7.16
CA ARG A 69 5.70 9.47 -6.55
C ARG A 69 6.84 10.18 -7.30
N GLU A 70 6.75 10.18 -8.63
CA GLU A 70 7.81 10.67 -9.53
C GLU A 70 7.69 12.18 -9.79
N ASP A 71 6.51 12.77 -9.56
CA ASP A 71 6.21 14.16 -9.90
C ASP A 71 5.43 14.85 -8.77
N MET A 72 6.18 15.47 -7.87
CA MET A 72 5.65 16.26 -6.76
C MET A 72 4.92 17.53 -7.21
N SER A 73 5.02 17.91 -8.50
CA SER A 73 4.23 19.02 -9.03
C SER A 73 2.76 18.65 -9.17
N ARG A 74 2.40 17.35 -9.21
CA ARG A 74 1.00 16.87 -9.23
C ARG A 74 0.53 16.59 -7.82
N PHE A 75 -0.54 17.25 -7.41
CA PHE A 75 -1.09 17.11 -6.07
C PHE A 75 -2.59 17.36 -6.06
N ILE A 76 -3.26 16.78 -5.09
CA ILE A 76 -4.68 17.05 -4.81
C ILE A 76 -4.74 17.83 -3.51
N LEU A 77 -5.55 18.88 -3.44
CA LEU A 77 -5.77 19.56 -2.17
C LEU A 77 -6.66 18.70 -1.29
N ALA A 78 -6.22 18.49 -0.06
CA ALA A 78 -7.00 17.83 0.99
C ALA A 78 -7.45 18.84 2.02
N LEU A 79 -8.71 18.73 2.43
CA LEU A 79 -9.24 19.46 3.57
C LEU A 79 -9.15 18.56 4.80
N HIS A 80 -8.55 19.08 5.85
CA HIS A 80 -8.38 18.41 7.13
C HIS A 80 -9.35 18.96 8.17
N THR A 81 -9.67 18.16 9.19
CA THR A 81 -10.38 18.68 10.36
C THR A 81 -9.53 19.75 11.07
N PRO A 82 -10.12 20.84 11.57
CA PRO A 82 -9.39 21.86 12.31
C PRO A 82 -8.68 21.32 13.57
N GLU A 83 -9.21 20.26 14.17
CA GLU A 83 -8.71 19.64 15.40
C GLU A 83 -7.59 18.63 15.16
N ASP A 84 -7.54 18.01 13.97
CA ASP A 84 -6.58 16.98 13.59
C ASP A 84 -6.13 17.15 12.14
N GLU A 85 -4.88 17.61 11.97
CA GLU A 85 -4.23 17.81 10.68
C GLU A 85 -3.93 16.51 9.93
N THR A 86 -4.14 15.33 10.55
CA THR A 86 -4.01 14.04 9.87
C THR A 86 -5.33 13.62 9.22
N GLN A 87 -6.48 14.02 9.77
CA GLN A 87 -7.79 13.55 9.31
C GLN A 87 -8.26 14.29 8.06
N VAL A 88 -8.20 13.62 6.92
CA VAL A 88 -8.69 14.13 5.64
C VAL A 88 -10.20 13.87 5.52
N VAL A 89 -10.98 14.94 5.33
CA VAL A 89 -12.45 14.88 5.23
C VAL A 89 -12.98 15.13 3.82
N ALA A 90 -12.24 15.88 3.01
CA ALA A 90 -12.61 16.18 1.62
C ALA A 90 -11.39 16.43 0.75
N VAL A 91 -11.57 16.35 -0.57
CA VAL A 91 -10.56 16.73 -1.57
C VAL A 91 -11.12 17.72 -2.57
N TYR A 92 -10.25 18.60 -3.07
CA TYR A 92 -10.62 19.56 -4.10
C TYR A 92 -10.35 18.96 -5.48
N LEU A 93 -11.41 18.77 -6.26
CA LEU A 93 -11.34 18.24 -7.62
C LEU A 93 -12.27 19.04 -8.52
N GLN A 94 -11.75 19.49 -9.66
CA GLN A 94 -12.54 20.17 -10.69
C GLN A 94 -13.31 21.39 -10.15
N GLY A 95 -12.64 22.25 -9.38
CA GLY A 95 -13.23 23.50 -8.89
C GLY A 95 -14.13 23.35 -7.66
N LYS A 96 -14.23 22.16 -7.07
CA LYS A 96 -15.19 21.87 -5.99
C LYS A 96 -14.58 20.96 -4.91
N TRP A 97 -15.01 21.16 -3.66
CA TRP A 97 -14.74 20.24 -2.55
C TRP A 97 -15.68 19.03 -2.60
N TRP A 98 -15.10 17.85 -2.53
CA TRP A 98 -15.79 16.57 -2.52
C TRP A 98 -15.51 15.82 -1.22
N PRO A 99 -16.53 15.40 -0.47
CA PRO A 99 -16.34 14.49 0.66
C PRO A 99 -15.64 13.22 0.19
N ILE A 100 -14.71 12.67 0.98
CA ILE A 100 -13.97 11.45 0.59
C ILE A 100 -14.92 10.32 0.17
N GLY A 101 -16.01 10.13 0.93
CA GLY A 101 -17.01 9.10 0.63
C GLY A 101 -17.72 9.26 -0.72
N ASP A 102 -17.82 10.48 -1.26
CA ASP A 102 -18.44 10.71 -2.57
C ASP A 102 -17.45 10.54 -3.72
N VAL A 103 -16.15 10.79 -3.50
CA VAL A 103 -15.12 10.49 -4.51
C VAL A 103 -15.08 9.01 -4.85
N LEU A 104 -15.42 8.14 -3.89
CA LEU A 104 -15.47 6.69 -4.07
C LEU A 104 -16.74 6.18 -4.76
N LYS A 105 -17.67 7.06 -5.11
CA LYS A 105 -18.93 6.67 -5.74
C LYS A 105 -18.93 7.01 -7.22
N THR A 106 -19.80 6.34 -7.96
CA THR A 106 -20.17 6.67 -9.33
C THR A 106 -21.69 6.81 -9.44
N SER A 107 -22.10 7.57 -10.44
CA SER A 107 -23.49 7.71 -10.87
C SER A 107 -24.00 6.45 -11.57
N ASP A 108 -23.12 5.57 -12.05
CA ASP A 108 -23.49 4.26 -12.57
C ASP A 108 -23.66 3.24 -11.43
N LYS A 109 -24.90 3.05 -11.01
CA LYS A 109 -25.25 2.07 -9.96
C LYS A 109 -25.07 0.61 -10.40
N CYS A 110 -24.94 0.35 -11.70
CA CYS A 110 -24.66 -0.98 -12.22
C CYS A 110 -23.17 -1.32 -12.18
N ARG A 111 -22.29 -0.32 -11.93
CA ARG A 111 -20.85 -0.53 -11.82
C ARG A 111 -20.54 -1.45 -10.64
N HIS A 112 -20.02 -2.63 -10.96
CA HIS A 112 -19.78 -3.72 -10.02
C HIS A 112 -18.59 -4.56 -10.45
N GLY A 113 -17.97 -5.27 -9.50
CA GLY A 113 -16.87 -6.19 -9.77
C GLY A 113 -15.51 -5.51 -9.91
N LEU A 114 -14.51 -6.29 -10.31
CA LEU A 114 -13.14 -5.82 -10.48
C LEU A 114 -12.98 -5.15 -11.85
N VAL A 115 -12.75 -3.84 -11.83
CA VAL A 115 -12.62 -3.01 -13.03
C VAL A 115 -11.18 -2.50 -13.12
N LEU A 116 -10.56 -2.64 -14.30
CA LEU A 116 -9.24 -2.10 -14.58
C LEU A 116 -9.26 -0.57 -14.46
N VAL A 117 -8.20 -0.01 -13.87
CA VAL A 117 -8.01 1.43 -13.77
C VAL A 117 -7.47 1.97 -15.09
N GLU A 118 -8.27 2.77 -15.80
CA GLU A 118 -7.93 3.28 -17.13
C GLU A 118 -7.95 4.82 -17.19
N SER A 119 -8.85 5.45 -16.43
CA SER A 119 -9.02 6.91 -16.42
C SER A 119 -8.21 7.61 -15.32
N VAL A 120 -7.99 8.92 -15.50
CA VAL A 120 -7.35 9.78 -14.49
C VAL A 120 -8.14 9.76 -13.18
N MET A 121 -9.47 9.81 -13.24
CA MET A 121 -10.27 9.84 -12.00
C MET A 121 -10.37 8.49 -11.30
N GLU A 122 -10.31 7.36 -12.01
CA GLU A 122 -10.13 6.06 -11.36
C GLU A 122 -8.77 5.98 -10.67
N ARG A 123 -7.72 6.57 -11.25
CA ARG A 123 -6.42 6.70 -10.58
C ARG A 123 -6.51 7.56 -9.32
N VAL A 124 -7.36 8.59 -9.30
CA VAL A 124 -7.65 9.35 -8.08
C VAL A 124 -8.35 8.49 -7.04
N VAL A 125 -9.35 7.69 -7.43
CA VAL A 125 -10.02 6.75 -6.51
C VAL A 125 -9.03 5.75 -5.92
N LEU A 126 -8.19 5.14 -6.76
CA LEU A 126 -7.13 4.23 -6.34
C LEU A 126 -6.18 4.91 -5.33
N PHE A 127 -5.81 6.17 -5.58
CA PHE A 127 -4.88 6.93 -4.75
C PHE A 127 -5.48 7.18 -3.37
N LEU A 128 -6.74 7.62 -3.34
CA LEU A 128 -7.44 7.89 -2.09
C LEU A 128 -7.68 6.60 -1.30
N LEU A 129 -8.01 5.48 -1.94
CA LEU A 129 -8.11 4.19 -1.26
C LEU A 129 -6.78 3.78 -0.61
N SER A 130 -5.67 3.96 -1.33
CA SER A 130 -4.33 3.56 -0.88
C SER A 130 -3.74 4.48 0.19
N GLN A 131 -3.71 5.79 -0.08
CA GLN A 131 -2.92 6.73 0.70
C GLN A 131 -3.74 7.42 1.79
N VAL A 132 -5.04 7.65 1.55
CA VAL A 132 -5.90 8.35 2.50
C VAL A 132 -6.68 7.34 3.33
N ILE A 133 -7.47 6.48 2.70
CA ILE A 133 -8.37 5.57 3.42
C ILE A 133 -7.57 4.51 4.15
N PHE A 134 -6.71 3.75 3.45
CA PHE A 134 -5.83 2.81 4.14
C PHE A 134 -4.78 3.52 4.98
N GLY A 135 -4.05 4.49 4.40
CA GLY A 135 -2.87 5.08 5.05
C GLY A 135 -3.15 5.95 6.27
N ILE A 136 -4.33 6.58 6.34
CA ILE A 136 -4.70 7.54 7.38
C ILE A 136 -5.95 7.07 8.15
N LEU A 137 -7.06 6.78 7.45
CA LEU A 137 -8.37 6.61 8.10
C LEU A 137 -8.61 5.22 8.70
N GLU A 138 -8.11 4.16 8.06
CA GLU A 138 -8.39 2.77 8.40
C GLU A 138 -7.12 1.96 8.74
N ARG A 139 -5.99 2.65 8.95
CA ARG A 139 -4.71 2.00 9.22
C ARG A 139 -4.76 1.27 10.57
N PRO A 140 -4.40 -0.02 10.64
CA PRO A 140 -4.23 -0.69 11.93
C PRO A 140 -3.10 -0.04 12.73
N LEU A 141 -3.37 0.35 13.99
CA LEU A 141 -2.38 1.00 14.88
C LEU A 141 -1.17 0.11 15.22
N LYS A 142 -1.26 -1.21 14.97
CA LYS A 142 -0.23 -2.20 15.32
C LYS A 142 0.64 -2.63 14.15
N ASP A 143 0.29 -2.26 12.92
CA ASP A 143 1.06 -2.61 11.73
C ASP A 143 1.76 -1.34 11.22
N ASP A 144 3.09 -1.33 11.23
CA ASP A 144 3.92 -0.28 10.61
C ASP A 144 3.98 -0.40 9.07
N LEU A 145 3.04 -1.14 8.47
CA LEU A 145 3.02 -1.41 7.04
C LEU A 145 2.32 -0.26 6.30
N TYR A 146 3.11 0.45 5.47
CA TYR A 146 2.62 1.47 4.55
C TYR A 146 2.64 0.93 3.13
N PHE A 147 1.58 1.19 2.38
CA PHE A 147 1.67 1.06 0.93
C PHE A 147 2.51 2.19 0.40
N SER A 148 3.58 1.84 -0.32
CA SER A 148 4.32 2.81 -1.10
C SER A 148 3.39 3.51 -2.09
N THR A 149 3.66 4.78 -2.39
CA THR A 149 2.98 5.46 -3.48
C THR A 149 3.29 4.73 -4.79
N TYR A 150 2.24 4.26 -5.47
CA TYR A 150 2.39 3.51 -6.71
C TYR A 150 2.81 4.45 -7.85
N SER A 151 3.56 3.92 -8.82
CA SER A 151 3.87 4.63 -10.06
C SER A 151 2.63 4.75 -10.96
N LEU A 152 2.58 5.79 -11.79
CA LEU A 152 1.52 6.00 -12.79
C LEU A 152 1.29 4.80 -13.71
N TRP A 153 2.32 3.99 -13.89
CA TRP A 153 2.35 2.88 -14.85
C TRP A 153 1.97 1.55 -14.21
N GLU A 154 1.76 1.52 -12.89
CA GLU A 154 1.39 0.30 -12.20
C GLU A 154 -0.02 -0.11 -12.53
N HIS A 155 -0.23 -1.39 -12.77
CA HIS A 155 -1.56 -1.89 -13.10
C HIS A 155 -2.34 -2.04 -11.81
N GLY A 156 -3.60 -1.64 -11.81
CA GLY A 156 -4.48 -1.81 -10.66
C GLY A 156 -5.91 -2.03 -11.10
N LYS A 157 -6.66 -2.75 -10.28
CA LYS A 157 -8.11 -2.87 -10.42
C LYS A 157 -8.78 -2.34 -9.17
N ILE A 158 -9.89 -1.62 -9.37
CA ILE A 158 -10.77 -1.20 -8.29
C ILE A 158 -11.92 -2.19 -8.23
N LEU A 159 -12.24 -2.66 -7.03
CA LEU A 159 -13.43 -3.44 -6.77
C LEU A 159 -14.61 -2.50 -6.50
N TRP A 160 -15.61 -2.57 -7.35
CA TRP A 160 -16.85 -1.82 -7.23
C TRP A 160 -17.98 -2.69 -6.69
N HIS A 161 -18.80 -2.14 -5.82
CA HIS A 161 -20.03 -2.76 -5.34
C HIS A 161 -21.15 -1.72 -5.34
N ASN A 162 -22.16 -1.92 -6.19
CA ASN A 162 -23.33 -1.03 -6.34
C ASN A 162 -22.94 0.44 -6.58
N GLY A 163 -21.93 0.67 -7.42
CA GLY A 163 -21.42 2.00 -7.73
C GLY A 163 -20.56 2.64 -6.65
N GLU A 164 -20.10 1.88 -5.64
CA GLU A 164 -19.13 2.33 -4.63
C GLU A 164 -17.83 1.54 -4.74
N ALA A 165 -16.69 2.22 -4.67
CA ALA A 165 -15.37 1.60 -4.64
C ALA A 165 -15.09 1.07 -3.22
N VAL A 166 -15.04 -0.27 -3.09
CA VAL A 166 -14.95 -0.95 -1.78
C VAL A 166 -13.56 -1.50 -1.49
N GLY A 167 -12.69 -1.56 -2.49
CA GLY A 167 -11.32 -2.03 -2.36
C GLY A 167 -10.57 -1.96 -3.68
N PHE A 168 -9.32 -2.38 -3.68
CA PHE A 168 -8.49 -2.42 -4.87
C PHE A 168 -7.37 -3.44 -4.71
N TYR A 169 -6.73 -3.76 -5.82
CA TYR A 169 -5.40 -4.34 -5.79
C TYR A 169 -4.50 -3.74 -6.89
N THR A 170 -3.18 -3.84 -6.72
CA THR A 170 -2.17 -3.46 -7.73
C THR A 170 -1.27 -4.64 -8.09
N ILE A 171 -0.70 -4.60 -9.30
CA ILE A 171 0.22 -5.61 -9.82
C ILE A 171 1.50 -4.91 -10.32
N LYS A 172 2.65 -5.46 -9.93
CA LYS A 172 3.93 -5.23 -10.63
C LYS A 172 4.05 -6.26 -11.74
N LYS A 173 4.10 -5.80 -12.98
CA LYS A 173 4.23 -6.69 -14.14
C LYS A 173 5.65 -7.22 -14.24
N ARG A 174 5.82 -8.44 -14.75
CA ARG A 174 7.13 -8.92 -15.19
C ARG A 174 7.74 -7.91 -16.16
N GLY A 175 9.02 -7.58 -15.96
CA GLY A 175 9.76 -6.60 -16.74
C GLY A 175 9.52 -5.14 -16.37
N SER A 176 8.60 -4.84 -15.44
CA SER A 176 8.46 -3.48 -14.91
C SER A 176 9.60 -3.17 -13.94
N LEU A 177 10.03 -1.91 -13.90
CA LEU A 177 11.11 -1.46 -13.02
C LEU A 177 10.69 -1.54 -11.55
N CYS A 178 11.61 -2.01 -10.70
CA CYS A 178 11.41 -2.08 -9.25
C CYS A 178 11.43 -0.68 -8.62
N ASP A 179 12.34 0.15 -9.11
CA ASP A 179 12.49 1.55 -8.74
C ASP A 179 13.13 2.34 -9.90
N GLY A 180 13.18 3.66 -9.77
CA GLY A 180 13.70 4.56 -10.82
C GLY A 180 15.24 4.65 -10.91
N TYR A 181 16.00 3.94 -10.07
CA TYR A 181 17.43 4.21 -9.87
C TYR A 181 18.33 2.96 -10.03
N THR A 182 17.86 1.78 -9.69
CA THR A 182 18.66 0.54 -9.68
C THR A 182 18.69 -0.17 -11.03
N GLY A 183 17.76 0.16 -11.93
CA GLY A 183 17.59 -0.53 -13.22
C GLY A 183 17.11 -1.98 -13.09
N GLN A 184 16.76 -2.43 -11.89
CA GLN A 184 16.24 -3.78 -11.66
C GLN A 184 14.78 -3.87 -12.10
N SER A 185 14.40 -5.00 -12.67
CA SER A 185 13.04 -5.25 -13.15
C SER A 185 12.46 -6.51 -12.51
N TYR A 186 11.16 -6.52 -12.27
CA TYR A 186 10.47 -7.69 -11.71
C TYR A 186 10.60 -8.91 -12.62
N GLN A 187 11.03 -10.04 -12.06
CA GLN A 187 11.22 -11.28 -12.84
C GLN A 187 9.94 -12.10 -13.03
N LEU A 188 8.85 -11.71 -12.37
CA LEU A 188 7.55 -12.38 -12.39
C LEU A 188 6.44 -11.36 -12.10
N PRO A 189 5.18 -11.64 -12.46
CA PRO A 189 4.06 -10.83 -11.99
C PRO A 189 3.92 -10.94 -10.47
N VAL A 190 3.74 -9.80 -9.80
CA VAL A 190 3.59 -9.73 -8.35
C VAL A 190 2.31 -8.96 -8.00
N LEU A 191 1.42 -9.60 -7.24
CA LEU A 191 0.30 -8.94 -6.56
C LEU A 191 0.87 -8.10 -5.42
N ASP A 192 0.85 -6.79 -5.59
CA ASP A 192 1.67 -5.89 -4.79
C ASP A 192 0.94 -5.33 -3.59
N THR A 193 -0.22 -4.73 -3.83
CA THR A 193 -1.08 -4.25 -2.76
C THR A 193 -2.47 -4.81 -2.93
N VAL A 194 -3.10 -5.16 -1.81
CA VAL A 194 -4.49 -5.62 -1.74
C VAL A 194 -5.13 -4.92 -0.57
N PHE A 195 -6.26 -4.27 -0.82
CA PHE A 195 -6.97 -3.54 0.22
C PHE A 195 -8.48 -3.67 0.05
N VAL A 196 -9.14 -3.89 1.19
CA VAL A 196 -10.60 -3.88 1.31
C VAL A 196 -10.97 -2.94 2.46
N ARG A 197 -11.88 -2.01 2.20
CA ARG A 197 -12.38 -1.06 3.20
C ARG A 197 -12.98 -1.80 4.40
N SER A 198 -12.76 -1.26 5.59
CA SER A 198 -13.04 -1.86 6.90
C SER A 198 -14.42 -2.51 7.01
N HIS A 199 -15.47 -1.77 6.67
CA HIS A 199 -16.87 -2.19 6.72
C HIS A 199 -17.27 -3.20 5.63
N TRP A 200 -16.40 -3.44 4.65
CA TRP A 200 -16.56 -4.48 3.62
C TRP A 200 -15.69 -5.71 3.88
N ARG A 201 -14.86 -5.73 4.93
CA ARG A 201 -13.99 -6.88 5.23
C ARG A 201 -14.81 -8.10 5.67
N ARG A 202 -14.18 -9.28 5.61
CA ARG A 202 -14.77 -10.59 5.98
C ARG A 202 -15.94 -11.06 5.11
N THR A 203 -16.13 -10.46 3.94
CA THR A 203 -17.16 -10.83 2.93
C THR A 203 -16.60 -11.62 1.75
N GLY A 204 -15.30 -11.96 1.76
CA GLY A 204 -14.64 -12.72 0.70
C GLY A 204 -14.02 -11.87 -0.43
N LEU A 205 -14.11 -10.54 -0.38
CA LEU A 205 -13.64 -9.67 -1.46
C LEU A 205 -12.13 -9.77 -1.75
N ALA A 206 -11.29 -9.90 -0.71
CA ALA A 206 -9.84 -10.08 -0.90
C ALA A 206 -9.51 -11.44 -1.55
N LEU A 207 -10.32 -12.47 -1.28
CA LEU A 207 -10.18 -13.78 -1.93
C LEU A 207 -10.52 -13.66 -3.42
N GLN A 208 -11.60 -12.95 -3.76
CA GLN A 208 -11.97 -12.66 -5.15
C GLN A 208 -10.86 -11.88 -5.89
N MET A 209 -10.18 -10.94 -5.22
CA MET A 209 -9.03 -10.22 -5.81
C MET A 209 -7.85 -11.13 -6.08
N LEU A 210 -7.52 -12.03 -5.15
CA LEU A 210 -6.44 -13.01 -5.33
C LEU A 210 -6.75 -13.97 -6.48
N GLU A 211 -7.98 -14.48 -6.54
CA GLU A 211 -8.45 -15.38 -7.60
C GLU A 211 -8.39 -14.70 -8.97
N ASP A 212 -8.89 -13.48 -9.10
CA ASP A 212 -8.80 -12.69 -10.34
C ASP A 212 -7.34 -12.46 -10.78
N PHE A 213 -6.43 -12.18 -9.84
CA PHE A 213 -5.00 -12.08 -10.15
C PHE A 213 -4.43 -13.39 -10.71
N CYS A 214 -4.62 -14.52 -10.03
CA CYS A 214 -4.12 -15.82 -10.46
C CYS A 214 -4.67 -16.25 -11.83
N LEU A 215 -5.98 -16.06 -12.04
CA LEU A 215 -6.66 -16.37 -13.30
C LEU A 215 -6.22 -15.45 -14.45
N SER A 216 -5.83 -14.21 -14.16
CA SER A 216 -5.36 -13.27 -15.19
C SER A 216 -3.98 -13.60 -15.78
N GLN A 217 -3.24 -14.55 -15.17
CA GLN A 217 -1.84 -14.86 -15.53
C GLN A 217 -1.61 -16.32 -15.96
N PRO A 218 -2.45 -16.95 -16.81
CA PRO A 218 -2.46 -18.42 -17.00
C PRO A 218 -1.16 -19.00 -17.57
N THR A 219 -0.37 -18.19 -18.28
CA THR A 219 0.91 -18.62 -18.88
C THR A 219 2.09 -18.56 -17.90
N GLU A 220 1.88 -18.00 -16.72
CA GLU A 220 2.94 -17.75 -15.75
C GLU A 220 3.05 -18.90 -14.77
N GLY A 221 4.13 -19.68 -14.89
CA GLY A 221 4.37 -20.84 -14.03
C GLY A 221 4.67 -20.49 -12.56
N ILE A 222 5.00 -19.23 -12.28
CA ILE A 222 5.24 -18.73 -10.92
C ILE A 222 4.63 -17.32 -10.80
N LEU A 223 3.88 -17.10 -9.73
CA LEU A 223 3.27 -15.82 -9.35
C LEU A 223 3.80 -15.34 -8.01
N GLY A 224 3.91 -14.03 -7.86
CA GLY A 224 4.33 -13.39 -6.63
C GLY A 224 3.20 -12.70 -5.88
N ILE A 225 3.35 -12.63 -4.56
CA ILE A 225 2.71 -11.66 -3.68
C ILE A 225 3.83 -10.89 -2.99
N SER A 226 3.75 -9.56 -2.96
CA SER A 226 4.80 -8.72 -2.39
C SER A 226 5.03 -9.03 -0.91
N PHE A 227 6.30 -9.13 -0.54
CA PHE A 227 6.75 -9.14 0.85
C PHE A 227 6.80 -7.71 1.42
N PRO A 228 6.46 -7.49 2.70
CA PRO A 228 5.91 -8.46 3.64
C PRO A 228 4.39 -8.66 3.46
N MET A 229 3.91 -9.90 3.57
CA MET A 229 2.48 -10.18 3.64
C MET A 229 1.91 -9.98 5.04
N SER A 230 0.74 -9.33 5.11
CA SER A 230 -0.02 -9.21 6.36
C SER A 230 -0.62 -10.56 6.80
N THR A 231 -0.88 -10.73 8.10
CA THR A 231 -1.60 -11.89 8.64
C THR A 231 -2.94 -12.12 7.94
N GLY A 232 -3.65 -11.04 7.60
CA GLY A 232 -4.89 -11.12 6.84
C GLY A 232 -4.69 -11.71 5.45
N MET A 233 -3.63 -11.31 4.75
CA MET A 233 -3.32 -11.85 3.43
C MET A 233 -2.92 -13.33 3.49
N TYR A 234 -2.13 -13.76 4.49
CA TYR A 234 -1.88 -15.20 4.70
C TYR A 234 -3.17 -15.99 4.90
N GLY A 235 -4.15 -15.44 5.63
CA GLY A 235 -5.47 -16.06 5.78
C GLY A 235 -6.23 -16.19 4.46
N VAL A 236 -6.13 -15.18 3.59
CA VAL A 236 -6.72 -15.23 2.23
C VAL A 236 -6.02 -16.29 1.38
N CYS A 237 -4.69 -16.29 1.33
CA CYS A 237 -3.89 -17.28 0.61
C CYS A 237 -4.19 -18.70 1.10
N LYS A 238 -4.29 -18.92 2.41
CA LYS A 238 -4.63 -20.23 2.98
C LYS A 238 -5.97 -20.73 2.42
N LYS A 239 -7.01 -19.91 2.48
CA LYS A 239 -8.34 -20.30 1.98
C LYS A 239 -8.34 -20.55 0.47
N TYR A 240 -7.60 -19.76 -0.30
CA TYR A 240 -7.44 -19.97 -1.73
C TYR A 240 -6.76 -21.32 -2.04
N LEU A 241 -5.63 -21.60 -1.41
CA LEU A 241 -4.79 -22.79 -1.66
C LEU A 241 -5.37 -24.08 -1.06
N GLU A 242 -6.31 -23.96 -0.11
CA GLU A 242 -7.13 -25.08 0.37
C GLU A 242 -8.13 -25.55 -0.70
N THR A 243 -8.57 -24.65 -1.59
CA THR A 243 -9.55 -24.95 -2.65
C THR A 243 -8.94 -25.14 -4.03
N HIS A 244 -7.74 -24.60 -4.27
CA HIS A 244 -7.00 -24.64 -5.54
C HIS A 244 -5.65 -25.32 -5.31
N GLU A 245 -5.64 -26.65 -5.30
CA GLU A 245 -4.41 -27.42 -4.99
C GLU A 245 -3.32 -27.21 -6.03
N GLU A 246 -3.72 -27.00 -7.29
CA GLU A 246 -2.86 -26.72 -8.44
C GLU A 246 -2.05 -25.43 -8.29
N GLU A 247 -2.51 -24.49 -7.45
CA GLU A 247 -1.85 -23.20 -7.22
C GLU A 247 -0.81 -23.27 -6.10
N ARG A 248 -0.74 -24.37 -5.34
CA ARG A 248 0.17 -24.55 -4.19
C ARG A 248 1.64 -24.40 -4.56
N ASP A 249 2.02 -24.85 -5.74
CA ASP A 249 3.39 -24.75 -6.26
C ASP A 249 3.62 -23.49 -7.11
N ARG A 250 2.59 -22.67 -7.33
CA ARG A 250 2.63 -21.50 -8.21
C ARG A 250 2.77 -20.19 -7.45
N LEU A 251 2.29 -20.10 -6.21
CA LEU A 251 2.20 -18.85 -5.46
C LEU A 251 3.35 -18.67 -4.45
N TYR A 252 4.09 -17.56 -4.58
CA TYR A 252 5.25 -17.23 -3.76
C TYR A 252 5.11 -15.85 -3.11
N GLU A 253 5.61 -15.72 -1.89
CA GLU A 253 5.94 -14.44 -1.29
C GLU A 253 7.26 -13.95 -1.87
N VAL A 254 7.33 -12.68 -2.27
CA VAL A 254 8.42 -12.17 -3.11
C VAL A 254 8.98 -10.86 -2.57
N GLU A 255 10.27 -10.85 -2.29
CA GLU A 255 11.04 -9.61 -2.17
C GLU A 255 11.49 -9.16 -3.57
N ALA A 256 11.31 -7.89 -3.90
CA ALA A 256 11.73 -7.36 -5.21
C ALA A 256 13.24 -7.52 -5.44
N PRO A 257 13.72 -7.80 -6.68
CA PRO A 257 12.98 -8.00 -7.94
C PRO A 257 12.34 -9.38 -8.13
N GLY A 258 12.47 -10.26 -7.14
CA GLY A 258 11.92 -11.61 -7.16
C GLY A 258 12.79 -12.59 -7.92
N GLU A 259 14.09 -12.61 -7.70
CA GLU A 259 14.98 -13.70 -8.11
C GLU A 259 14.67 -15.00 -7.35
N TRP A 260 15.25 -16.13 -7.78
CA TRP A 260 15.03 -17.45 -7.15
C TRP A 260 15.19 -17.45 -5.62
N THR A 261 16.23 -16.78 -5.11
CA THR A 261 16.53 -16.71 -3.67
C THR A 261 15.63 -15.74 -2.90
N GLN A 262 14.84 -14.92 -3.61
CA GLN A 262 13.96 -13.89 -3.06
C GLN A 262 12.50 -14.32 -3.02
N ARG A 263 12.23 -15.59 -3.32
CA ARG A 263 10.88 -16.18 -3.36
C ARG A 263 10.74 -17.21 -2.24
N ARG A 264 9.61 -17.20 -1.54
CA ARG A 264 9.26 -18.19 -0.52
C ARG A 264 7.88 -18.74 -0.84
N ASN A 265 7.75 -20.05 -1.02
CA ASN A 265 6.46 -20.64 -1.38
C ASN A 265 5.42 -20.36 -0.28
N VAL A 266 4.26 -19.81 -0.66
CA VAL A 266 3.24 -19.35 0.29
C VAL A 266 2.62 -20.54 1.03
N TRP A 267 2.30 -21.62 0.31
CA TRP A 267 1.70 -22.82 0.90
C TRP A 267 2.62 -23.44 1.95
N LEU A 268 3.90 -23.62 1.62
CA LEU A 268 4.90 -24.17 2.55
C LEU A 268 5.07 -23.26 3.79
N ASN A 269 5.10 -21.94 3.62
CA ASN A 269 5.17 -21.00 4.76
C ASN A 269 3.97 -21.13 5.70
N ILE A 270 2.76 -21.29 5.14
CA ILE A 270 1.53 -21.51 5.91
C ILE A 270 1.61 -22.82 6.70
N GLN A 271 2.03 -23.93 6.07
CA GLN A 271 2.13 -25.24 6.72
C GLN A 271 3.16 -25.25 7.85
N LEU A 272 4.29 -24.57 7.66
CA LEU A 272 5.35 -24.48 8.65
C LEU A 272 5.05 -23.47 9.78
N GLN A 273 3.86 -22.87 9.80
CA GLN A 273 3.44 -21.85 10.77
C GLN A 273 4.44 -20.69 10.92
N LYS A 274 5.19 -20.38 9.85
CA LYS A 274 6.06 -19.20 9.79
C LYS A 274 5.23 -17.95 9.52
N LEU A 275 4.20 -17.73 10.34
CA LEU A 275 3.48 -16.47 10.38
C LEU A 275 4.36 -15.44 11.11
N PRO A 276 4.33 -14.15 10.73
CA PRO A 276 4.94 -13.10 11.52
C PRO A 276 4.48 -13.22 12.99
N GLN A 277 5.41 -13.23 13.94
CA GLN A 277 5.19 -13.70 15.33
C GLN A 277 4.26 -12.82 16.21
N ASP A 278 3.61 -11.79 15.69
CA ASP A 278 2.96 -10.75 16.52
C ASP A 278 1.44 -10.87 16.73
N CYS A 279 0.80 -12.02 16.47
CA CYS A 279 -0.66 -12.14 16.62
C CYS A 279 -1.20 -13.30 17.46
N GLN A 280 -0.36 -14.16 18.07
CA GLN A 280 -0.86 -15.32 18.83
C GLN A 280 -1.14 -15.08 20.33
N ARG A 281 -1.11 -13.84 20.84
CA ARG A 281 -1.38 -13.58 22.28
C ARG A 281 -2.76 -13.01 22.64
N SER A 282 -3.68 -12.84 21.70
CA SER A 282 -4.99 -12.21 21.99
C SER A 282 -6.21 -13.12 21.83
N ALA A 283 -6.02 -14.41 21.59
CA ALA A 283 -7.13 -15.35 21.40
C ALA A 283 -6.98 -16.58 22.29
N CYS A 284 -6.75 -16.40 23.59
CA CYS A 284 -7.05 -17.36 24.67
C CYS A 284 -6.76 -16.71 26.04
N GLY A 285 -7.76 -16.70 26.93
CA GLY A 285 -7.70 -16.25 28.34
C GLY A 285 -8.15 -14.80 28.54
N ASP A 286 -9.15 -14.43 29.33
CA ASP A 286 -9.82 -15.14 30.41
C ASP A 286 -11.27 -14.63 30.57
N ALA A 287 -12.22 -15.56 30.55
CA ALA A 287 -13.49 -15.42 31.23
C ALA A 287 -13.54 -16.51 32.30
N GLU A 288 -13.30 -16.13 33.55
CA GLU A 288 -14.24 -16.32 34.67
C GLU A 288 -13.56 -15.97 36.00
N GLN A 289 -14.24 -15.13 36.77
CA GLN A 289 -13.91 -14.81 38.15
C GLN A 289 -14.53 -15.86 39.10
N SER A 290 -13.86 -15.98 40.24
CA SER A 290 -14.43 -16.09 41.61
C SER A 290 -14.31 -17.45 42.35
N PRO A 291 -14.31 -17.46 43.72
CA PRO A 291 -13.06 -17.63 44.48
C PRO A 291 -13.18 -18.60 45.68
N HIS A 292 -12.10 -18.63 46.46
CA HIS A 292 -11.96 -19.07 47.86
C HIS A 292 -11.47 -20.50 48.12
N THR A 293 -10.30 -20.61 48.74
CA THR A 293 -10.10 -21.36 50.00
C THR A 293 -8.86 -20.84 50.73
N PHE A 294 -9.04 -20.60 52.03
CA PHE A 294 -8.08 -20.13 53.05
C PHE A 294 -6.98 -21.16 53.37
N SER A 295 -5.76 -20.70 53.70
CA SER A 295 -5.02 -20.90 54.98
C SER A 295 -3.56 -20.41 54.85
N HIS A 296 -3.11 -19.44 55.67
CA HIS A 296 -2.16 -19.58 56.80
C HIS A 296 -0.87 -20.34 56.40
N GLU A 297 0.38 -19.88 56.62
CA GLU A 297 0.90 -19.21 57.81
C GLU A 297 2.38 -18.78 57.66
N THR A 298 2.72 -17.65 58.30
CA THR A 298 3.98 -17.29 59.03
C THR A 298 5.38 -17.09 58.40
N ARG A 299 5.94 -15.93 58.80
CA ARG A 299 7.31 -15.61 59.33
C ARG A 299 8.43 -15.10 58.40
N LYS A 300 8.51 -13.75 58.35
CA LYS A 300 9.63 -12.80 58.57
C LYS A 300 10.94 -13.33 59.26
N PRO A 301 12.05 -12.54 59.33
CA PRO A 301 12.82 -11.78 58.33
C PRO A 301 14.37 -11.91 58.59
N ASP A 302 15.18 -10.89 58.24
CA ASP A 302 16.57 -10.59 58.69
C ASP A 302 17.72 -11.28 57.92
N LEU A 303 18.90 -10.72 57.60
CA LEU A 303 19.67 -9.48 57.88
C LEU A 303 20.85 -9.48 56.85
N GLU A 304 21.16 -8.39 56.15
CA GLU A 304 22.34 -7.49 56.32
C GLU A 304 23.68 -7.87 55.65
N GLU A 305 24.37 -6.80 55.20
CA GLU A 305 25.82 -6.61 54.93
C GLU A 305 26.47 -7.25 53.69
N GLU A 306 27.50 -6.67 53.05
CA GLU A 306 28.06 -5.32 52.86
C GLU A 306 29.27 -5.49 51.90
N GLY A 307 29.70 -4.41 51.21
CA GLY A 307 31.05 -4.23 50.63
C GLY A 307 31.38 -5.05 49.37
N THR A 308 32.11 -4.57 48.36
CA THR A 308 33.16 -3.55 48.34
C THR A 308 33.37 -3.07 46.90
N LEU A 309 33.53 -1.75 46.76
CA LEU A 309 34.00 -1.07 45.55
C LEU A 309 35.53 -0.95 45.63
N GLN A 310 36.27 -1.29 44.57
CA GLN A 310 37.65 -0.81 44.42
C GLN A 310 37.98 -0.50 42.96
N GLN A 311 38.57 0.67 42.80
CA GLN A 311 38.80 1.42 41.58
C GLN A 311 40.31 1.51 41.29
N CYS A 312 40.64 2.08 40.11
CA CYS A 312 41.95 2.43 39.57
C CYS A 312 42.71 1.27 38.88
N GLY A 313 43.32 1.44 37.71
CA GLY A 313 43.51 2.61 36.87
C GLY A 313 44.64 2.31 35.86
N SER A 314 44.47 2.83 34.64
CA SER A 314 45.52 3.33 33.75
C SER A 314 46.61 2.41 33.14
N LEU A 315 46.61 2.48 31.80
CA LEU A 315 47.75 2.72 30.89
C LEU A 315 48.61 1.55 30.37
N VAL A 316 48.89 1.70 29.07
CA VAL A 316 50.01 1.20 28.25
C VAL A 316 49.70 0.05 27.27
N ASN A 317 49.81 0.44 25.99
CA ASN A 317 49.78 -0.36 24.77
C ASN A 317 51.23 -0.80 24.43
N PRO A 318 51.47 -2.00 23.86
CA PRO A 318 52.29 -2.00 22.64
C PRO A 318 51.94 -3.07 21.58
N LYS A 319 51.86 -2.58 20.34
CA LYS A 319 52.31 -3.08 19.02
C LYS A 319 52.66 -4.58 18.75
N TYR A 320 52.45 -4.89 17.45
CA TYR A 320 52.98 -5.97 16.58
C TYR A 320 52.04 -7.19 16.42
N LEU A 321 51.66 -7.64 15.21
CA LEU A 321 52.45 -7.85 13.99
C LEU A 321 51.69 -7.51 12.70
N SER A 322 52.44 -6.97 11.73
CA SER A 322 52.12 -6.97 10.30
C SER A 322 53.00 -8.02 9.62
N ALA A 323 52.48 -8.72 8.61
CA ALA A 323 53.29 -9.35 7.59
C ALA A 323 52.49 -9.48 6.28
N SER A 324 53.20 -9.19 5.20
CA SER A 324 52.73 -8.91 3.86
C SER A 324 53.13 -10.04 2.90
N VAL A 325 52.41 -10.12 1.78
CA VAL A 325 52.88 -10.56 0.44
C VAL A 325 53.04 -12.06 0.16
N LYS A 326 52.29 -12.54 -0.86
CA LYS A 326 52.85 -13.16 -2.08
C LYS A 326 51.92 -12.96 -3.29
N LYS A 327 52.43 -12.25 -4.30
CA LYS A 327 51.92 -12.11 -5.68
C LYS A 327 52.69 -13.05 -6.62
N ARG A 328 52.04 -13.47 -7.72
CA ARG A 328 52.49 -13.56 -9.15
C ARG A 328 52.03 -14.85 -9.85
N PRO A 329 52.02 -14.94 -11.21
CA PRO A 329 52.02 -13.89 -12.24
C PRO A 329 50.92 -14.07 -13.33
N ALA A 330 50.85 -13.07 -14.21
CA ALA A 330 50.12 -13.03 -15.47
C ALA A 330 50.90 -13.72 -16.61
N ASP A 331 50.19 -14.17 -17.65
CA ASP A 331 50.71 -14.30 -19.01
C ASP A 331 49.77 -13.58 -20.00
N GLN A 332 50.41 -12.90 -20.93
CA GLN A 332 49.92 -12.04 -22.01
C GLN A 332 50.75 -12.53 -23.23
N ILE A 333 50.20 -12.98 -24.36
CA ILE A 333 49.83 -12.23 -25.59
C ILE A 333 49.99 -13.27 -26.71
N ASP A 334 49.04 -13.39 -27.66
CA ASP A 334 49.37 -13.09 -29.05
C ASP A 334 48.16 -12.92 -29.97
N THR A 335 48.17 -11.75 -30.61
CA THR A 335 47.31 -11.26 -31.68
C THR A 335 47.61 -11.97 -33.00
N LYS A 336 46.58 -12.28 -33.81
CA LYS A 336 46.69 -12.23 -35.28
C LYS A 336 45.39 -11.79 -35.96
N THR A 337 45.51 -10.58 -36.49
CA THR A 337 44.77 -9.87 -37.52
C THR A 337 44.29 -10.74 -38.69
N ASN A 338 43.05 -10.51 -39.16
CA ASN A 338 42.81 -10.38 -40.61
C ASN A 338 41.49 -9.66 -40.93
N CYS A 339 41.60 -8.42 -41.39
CA CYS A 339 40.61 -7.75 -42.21
C CYS A 339 40.76 -8.22 -43.67
N LYS A 340 39.65 -8.53 -44.34
CA LYS A 340 39.54 -8.40 -45.80
C LYS A 340 38.23 -7.68 -46.16
N LYS A 341 38.41 -6.58 -46.91
CA LYS A 341 37.44 -5.89 -47.79
C LYS A 341 36.90 -6.90 -48.85
N ALA A 342 35.85 -6.70 -49.64
CA ALA A 342 35.25 -5.49 -50.22
C ALA A 342 33.88 -5.81 -50.88
N MET A 343 33.09 -4.75 -51.13
CA MET A 343 32.20 -4.50 -52.28
C MET A 343 31.18 -5.58 -52.72
N THR A 344 29.90 -5.28 -52.64
CA THR A 344 29.10 -4.67 -53.73
C THR A 344 27.88 -3.98 -53.13
#